data_AF-G7YXQ1-F1
#
_entry.id   AF-G7YXQ1-F1
#
_cell.length_a   1.000
_cell.length_b   1.000
_cell.length_c   1.000
_cell.angle_alpha   90.00
_cell.angle_beta   90.00
_cell.angle_gamma   90.00
#
_symmetry.space_group_name_H-M   'P 1'
#
loop_
_entity.id
_entity.type
_entity.pdbx_description
1 polymer ?
#
loop_
_entity_poly.entity_id
_entity_poly.type
_entity_poly.pdbx_seq_one_letter_code
_entity_poly.pdbx_strand_id
1 'polypeptide(L)'
;MGQRASSVRPLLLGENDFRICLRENFPNVKTRNLSRAHWSLLRRLMGKPRRCSTAFFDEERRSLNEKREKIRTLQATRSVQLEYLRDLPDDMHVPMPLIIGTKITARVRYPTDGLYTGKVDAIDSLRHCYRVTFDKPTLGTRSIPDYEVLSLFPQETIPLSAYKTQHKASRNLFMSPARLLAQSALQ
;
A
#
# COMPACT_ATOMS: atom_id res chain seq x y z
N MET A 1 -11.97 -20.34 -22.35
CA MET A 1 -10.67 -21.04 -22.27
C MET A 1 -9.62 -20.15 -22.93
N GLY A 2 -8.45 -19.82 -22.39
CA GLY A 2 -7.92 -19.84 -21.05
C GLY A 2 -6.75 -18.85 -21.08
N GLN A 3 -6.85 -17.74 -20.35
CA GLN A 3 -5.71 -16.84 -20.16
C GLN A 3 -4.90 -17.37 -18.98
N ARG A 4 -3.86 -18.15 -19.28
CA ARG A 4 -2.89 -18.60 -18.28
C ARG A 4 -1.57 -17.84 -18.46
N ALA A 5 -1.17 -17.20 -17.37
CA ALA A 5 0.20 -17.05 -16.89
C ALA A 5 1.23 -16.46 -17.87
N SER A 6 1.55 -15.19 -17.69
CA SER A 6 2.86 -14.62 -18.05
C SER A 6 3.12 -13.27 -17.34
N SER A 7 3.14 -13.24 -16.00
CA SER A 7 3.74 -12.10 -15.27
C SER A 7 4.85 -12.54 -14.33
N VAL A 8 5.67 -13.48 -14.79
CA VAL A 8 7.02 -13.70 -14.26
C VAL A 8 8.00 -13.64 -15.43
N ARG A 9 7.85 -12.62 -16.28
CA ARG A 9 8.89 -12.21 -17.23
C ARG A 9 9.70 -11.11 -16.56
N PRO A 10 11.03 -11.24 -16.55
CA PRO A 10 11.76 -11.40 -15.30
C PRO A 10 12.39 -10.09 -14.81
N LEU A 11 12.48 -9.98 -13.49
CA LEU A 11 13.28 -8.99 -12.74
C LEU A 11 14.75 -8.88 -13.20
N LEU A 12 15.20 -9.75 -14.11
CA LEU A 12 16.57 -9.81 -14.65
C LEU A 12 16.68 -9.36 -16.12
N LEU A 13 15.57 -9.12 -16.83
CA LEU A 13 15.56 -8.60 -18.22
C LEU A 13 15.26 -7.10 -18.28
N GLY A 14 15.03 -6.45 -17.14
CA GLY A 14 14.90 -5.00 -17.04
C GLY A 14 16.22 -4.26 -17.28
N GLU A 15 16.16 -2.96 -17.54
CA GLU A 15 17.36 -2.13 -17.49
C GLU A 15 18.03 -2.30 -16.12
N ASN A 16 19.30 -2.72 -16.11
CA ASN A 16 20.04 -2.93 -14.87
C ASN A 16 19.96 -1.67 -13.98
N ASP A 17 19.64 -1.81 -12.70
CA ASP A 17 19.50 -0.67 -11.76
C ASP A 17 20.72 0.26 -11.77
N PHE A 18 21.91 -0.30 -11.99
CA PHE A 18 23.13 0.49 -12.17
C PHE A 18 23.08 1.40 -13.41
N ARG A 19 22.50 0.92 -14.53
CA ARG A 19 22.30 1.72 -15.74
C ARG A 19 21.27 2.82 -15.56
N ILE A 20 20.21 2.57 -14.79
CA ILE A 20 19.20 3.59 -14.44
C ILE A 20 19.87 4.65 -13.56
N CYS A 21 20.52 4.22 -12.48
CA CYS A 21 21.19 5.10 -11.53
C CYS A 21 22.29 5.95 -12.20
N LEU A 22 23.07 5.38 -13.13
CA LEU A 22 24.04 6.13 -13.93
C LEU A 22 23.41 7.20 -14.82
N ARG A 23 22.24 6.93 -15.40
CA ARG A 23 21.54 7.87 -16.30
C ARG A 23 20.97 9.05 -15.52
N GLU A 24 20.38 8.77 -14.35
CA GLU A 24 19.80 9.79 -13.48
C GLU A 24 20.86 10.68 -12.85
N ASN A 25 21.95 10.09 -12.33
CA ASN A 25 22.99 10.83 -11.63
C ASN A 25 24.04 11.44 -12.57
N PHE A 26 24.25 10.85 -13.76
CA PHE A 26 25.25 11.32 -14.72
C PHE A 26 24.71 11.31 -16.17
N PRO A 27 23.70 12.14 -16.48
CA PRO A 27 23.08 12.18 -17.81
C PRO A 27 24.06 12.52 -18.93
N ASN A 28 25.17 13.18 -18.60
CA ASN A 28 26.21 13.58 -19.55
C ASN A 28 27.21 12.45 -19.91
N VAL A 29 27.16 11.30 -19.24
CA VAL A 29 28.04 10.16 -19.53
C VAL A 29 27.45 9.36 -20.69
N LYS A 30 27.87 9.73 -21.91
CA LYS A 30 27.36 9.18 -23.17
C LYS A 30 27.96 7.82 -23.58
N THR A 31 29.07 7.42 -22.96
CA THR A 31 29.82 6.19 -23.31
C THR A 31 29.95 5.26 -22.11
N ARG A 32 29.95 3.95 -22.39
CA ARG A 32 30.22 2.89 -21.41
C ARG A 32 31.64 2.34 -21.46
N ASN A 33 32.44 2.80 -22.42
CA ASN A 33 33.85 2.45 -22.53
C ASN A 33 34.67 3.39 -21.66
N LEU A 34 34.53 3.27 -20.35
CA LEU A 34 35.26 4.04 -19.37
C LEU A 34 36.43 3.23 -18.81
N SER A 35 37.56 3.89 -18.56
CA SER A 35 38.70 3.28 -17.87
C SER A 35 38.34 2.93 -16.43
N ARG A 36 39.12 2.04 -15.81
CA ARG A 36 38.96 1.67 -14.39
C ARG A 36 39.00 2.88 -13.45
N ALA A 37 39.78 3.91 -13.78
CA ALA A 37 39.88 5.15 -13.02
C ALA A 37 38.57 5.96 -13.09
N HIS A 38 38.01 6.14 -14.29
CA HIS A 38 36.73 6.83 -14.49
C HIS A 38 35.57 6.11 -13.80
N TRP A 39 35.53 4.77 -13.87
CA TRP A 39 34.55 3.98 -13.13
C TRP A 39 34.67 4.12 -11.61
N SER A 40 35.90 4.26 -11.11
CA SER A 40 36.15 4.44 -9.68
C SER A 40 35.74 5.85 -9.21
N LEU A 41 35.93 6.86 -10.05
CA LEU A 41 35.43 8.21 -9.79
C LEU A 41 33.90 8.26 -9.76
N LEU A 42 33.23 7.68 -10.75
CA LEU A 42 31.77 7.59 -10.81
C LEU A 42 31.19 6.91 -9.57
N ARG A 43 31.71 5.74 -9.20
CA ARG A 43 31.26 5.04 -7.97
C ARG A 43 31.47 5.87 -6.71
N ARG A 44 32.58 6.63 -6.62
CA ARG A 44 32.83 7.52 -5.48
C ARG A 44 31.83 8.67 -5.41
N LEU A 45 31.44 9.24 -6.57
CA LEU A 45 30.44 10.30 -6.66
C LEU A 45 29.03 9.80 -6.32
N MET A 46 28.71 8.54 -6.66
CA MET A 46 27.46 7.88 -6.27
C MET A 46 27.36 7.54 -4.78
N GLY A 47 28.45 7.75 -4.03
CA GLY A 47 28.56 7.34 -2.64
C GLY A 47 28.96 5.88 -2.45
N LYS A 48 29.08 5.46 -1.19
CA LYS A 48 29.41 4.06 -0.87
C LYS A 48 28.13 3.23 -0.98
N PRO A 49 28.12 2.10 -1.72
CA PRO A 49 27.02 1.15 -1.66
C PRO A 49 26.70 0.82 -0.20
N ARG A 50 25.43 0.97 0.19
CA ARG A 50 25.01 0.75 1.58
C ARG A 50 25.28 -0.71 1.93
N ARG A 51 25.99 -0.95 3.04
CA ARG A 51 26.31 -2.31 3.48
C ARG A 51 25.04 -3.00 3.96
N CYS A 52 24.72 -4.16 3.39
CA CYS A 52 23.72 -5.06 3.96
C CYS A 52 24.11 -5.37 5.41
N SER A 53 23.30 -4.93 6.35
CA SER A 53 23.51 -5.06 7.80
C SER A 53 22.15 -5.21 8.48
N THR A 54 22.15 -5.64 9.74
CA THR A 54 20.93 -5.71 10.54
C THR A 54 20.25 -4.34 10.64
N ALA A 55 21.02 -3.28 10.92
CA ALA A 55 20.52 -1.91 10.96
C ALA A 55 19.87 -1.46 9.65
N PHE A 56 20.45 -1.85 8.51
CA PHE A 56 19.85 -1.60 7.20
C PHE A 56 18.49 -2.30 7.06
N PHE A 57 18.39 -3.59 7.39
CA PHE A 57 17.10 -4.30 7.32
C PHE A 57 16.04 -3.72 8.24
N ASP A 58 16.43 -3.28 9.43
CA ASP A 58 15.50 -2.70 10.40
C ASP A 58 14.99 -1.33 9.94
N GLU A 59 15.84 -0.53 9.31
CA GLU A 59 15.44 0.72 8.67
C GLU A 59 14.50 0.49 7.49
N GLU A 60 14.79 -0.46 6.60
CA GLU A 60 13.91 -0.82 5.49
C GLU A 60 12.55 -1.32 5.98
N ARG A 61 12.53 -2.18 7.02
CA ARG A 61 11.28 -2.62 7.65
C ARG A 61 10.49 -1.47 8.24
N ARG A 62 11.16 -0.50 8.88
CA ARG A 62 10.52 0.69 9.45
C ARG A 62 9.88 1.54 8.36
N SER A 63 10.62 1.85 7.29
CA SER A 63 10.08 2.63 6.15
C SER A 63 8.90 1.91 5.50
N LEU A 64 8.97 0.58 5.37
CA LEU A 64 7.88 -0.20 4.82
C LEU A 64 6.65 -0.22 5.75
N ASN A 65 6.85 -0.24 7.07
CA ASN A 65 5.77 -0.13 8.04
C ASN A 65 5.10 1.26 7.99
N GLU A 66 5.88 2.34 7.88
CA GLU A 66 5.35 3.70 7.73
C GLU A 66 4.46 3.83 6.49
N LYS A 67 4.87 3.22 5.37
CA LYS A 67 4.04 3.16 4.15
C LYS A 67 2.74 2.37 4.36
N ARG A 68 2.78 1.26 5.10
CA ARG A 68 1.58 0.49 5.45
C ARG A 68 0.62 1.30 6.32
N GLU A 69 1.12 1.98 7.34
CA GLU A 69 0.33 2.88 8.17
C GLU A 69 -0.34 3.99 7.34
N LYS A 70 0.37 4.49 6.34
CA LYS A 70 -0.16 5.47 5.40
C LYS A 70 -1.36 4.93 4.64
N ILE A 71 -1.26 3.72 4.10
CA ILE A 71 -2.38 3.04 3.42
C ILE A 71 -3.54 2.76 4.39
N ARG A 72 -3.27 2.28 5.60
CA ARG A 72 -4.29 2.04 6.63
C ARG A 72 -5.04 3.32 6.99
N THR A 73 -4.33 4.44 7.09
CA THR A 73 -4.93 5.76 7.34
C THR A 73 -5.87 6.18 6.20
N LEU A 74 -5.48 5.95 4.94
CA LEU A 74 -6.32 6.20 3.76
C LEU A 74 -7.54 5.27 3.71
N GLN A 75 -7.40 4.01 4.13
CA GLN A 75 -8.52 3.09 4.21
C GLN A 75 -9.55 3.50 5.27
N ALA A 76 -9.08 4.02 6.41
CA ALA A 76 -9.93 4.48 7.50
C ALA A 76 -10.54 5.87 7.25
N THR A 77 -9.79 6.76 6.60
CA THR A 77 -10.14 8.16 6.41
C THR A 77 -10.46 8.44 4.95
N ARG A 78 -11.71 8.80 4.65
CA ARG A 78 -12.16 9.06 3.26
C ARG A 78 -11.61 10.35 2.64
N SER A 79 -10.92 11.18 3.41
CA SER A 79 -10.34 12.44 2.93
C SER A 79 -9.08 12.77 3.73
N VAL A 80 -8.00 13.13 3.05
CA VAL A 80 -6.76 13.59 3.69
C VAL A 80 -6.30 14.91 3.08
N GLN A 81 -5.37 15.57 3.76
CA GLN A 81 -4.67 16.74 3.23
C GLN A 81 -3.82 16.35 2.02
N LEU A 82 -3.67 17.24 1.05
CA LEU A 82 -2.93 16.97 -0.19
C LEU A 82 -1.46 16.63 0.10
N GLU A 83 -0.90 17.24 1.14
CA GLU A 83 0.46 17.03 1.61
C GLU A 83 0.72 15.57 1.97
N TYR A 84 -0.30 14.88 2.49
CA TYR A 84 -0.23 13.47 2.85
C TYR A 84 -0.10 12.57 1.63
N LEU A 85 -0.53 13.00 0.44
CA LEU A 85 -0.52 12.17 -0.77
C LEU A 85 0.78 12.31 -1.59
N ARG A 86 1.63 13.29 -1.28
CA ARG A 86 2.81 13.66 -2.12
C ARG A 86 3.83 12.55 -2.36
N ASP A 87 4.01 11.65 -1.39
CA ASP A 87 5.00 10.57 -1.50
C ASP A 87 4.43 9.28 -2.14
N LEU A 88 3.19 9.31 -2.62
CA LEU A 88 2.52 8.16 -3.23
C LEU A 88 2.48 8.34 -4.76
N PRO A 89 2.58 7.25 -5.55
CA PRO A 89 2.44 7.33 -7.00
C PRO A 89 1.06 7.88 -7.40
N ASP A 90 1.02 8.83 -8.35
CA ASP A 90 -0.23 9.49 -8.77
C ASP A 90 -1.28 8.52 -9.34
N ASP A 91 -0.83 7.42 -9.94
CA ASP A 91 -1.64 6.34 -10.51
C ASP A 91 -2.04 5.26 -9.50
N MET A 92 -1.67 5.42 -8.22
CA MET A 92 -1.95 4.41 -7.21
C MET A 92 -3.46 4.32 -6.91
N HIS A 93 -3.95 3.09 -6.83
CA HIS A 93 -5.29 2.75 -6.36
C HIS A 93 -5.20 2.09 -4.98
N VAL A 94 -5.81 2.71 -3.97
CA VAL A 94 -5.81 2.21 -2.59
C VAL A 94 -6.83 1.07 -2.49
N PRO A 95 -6.41 -0.17 -2.17
CA PRO A 95 -7.35 -1.26 -1.98
C PRO A 95 -8.16 -1.07 -0.69
N MET A 96 -9.45 -1.34 -0.74
CA MET A 96 -10.31 -1.29 0.43
C MET A 96 -10.10 -2.51 1.32
N PRO A 97 -10.24 -2.38 2.66
CA PRO A 97 -10.14 -3.50 3.57
C PRO A 97 -11.11 -4.63 3.18
N LEU A 98 -10.63 -5.86 3.24
CA LEU A 98 -11.45 -7.03 2.92
C LEU A 98 -12.62 -7.16 3.89
N ILE A 99 -13.78 -7.58 3.36
CA ILE A 99 -14.97 -7.82 4.15
C ILE A 99 -15.00 -9.24 4.69
N ILE A 100 -15.82 -9.45 5.74
CA ILE A 100 -16.09 -10.79 6.24
C ILE A 100 -16.70 -11.61 5.12
N GLY A 101 -16.12 -12.79 4.94
CA GLY A 101 -16.53 -13.76 3.96
C GLY A 101 -15.81 -13.71 2.61
N THR A 102 -14.89 -12.76 2.42
CA THR A 102 -14.04 -12.73 1.22
C THR A 102 -13.17 -13.98 1.15
N LYS A 103 -13.12 -14.60 -0.03
CA LYS A 103 -12.21 -15.70 -0.34
C LYS A 103 -10.81 -15.16 -0.61
N ILE A 104 -9.83 -15.67 0.12
CA ILE A 104 -8.48 -15.13 0.15
C ILE A 104 -7.43 -16.22 -0.02
N THR A 105 -6.21 -15.80 -0.36
CA THR A 105 -4.99 -16.56 -0.17
C THR A 105 -4.15 -15.87 0.88
N ALA A 106 -3.67 -16.61 1.87
CA ALA A 106 -2.84 -16.08 2.94
C ALA A 106 -1.57 -16.91 3.12
N ARG A 107 -0.48 -16.25 3.51
CA ARG A 107 0.75 -16.95 3.91
C ARG A 107 0.62 -17.47 5.32
N VAL A 108 1.03 -18.72 5.52
CA VAL A 108 1.04 -19.37 6.83
C VAL A 108 2.39 -20.04 7.00
N ARG A 109 3.07 -19.82 8.14
CA ARG A 109 4.43 -20.34 8.39
C ARG A 109 4.48 -21.70 9.10
N TYR A 110 3.42 -22.04 9.84
CA TYR A 110 3.35 -23.24 10.68
C TYR A 110 2.02 -23.98 10.43
N PRO A 111 1.93 -25.31 10.41
CA PRO A 111 2.99 -26.31 10.55
C PRO A 111 3.89 -26.41 9.32
N THR A 112 3.49 -25.84 8.18
CA THR A 112 4.29 -25.80 6.95
C THR A 112 4.22 -24.39 6.38
N ASP A 113 5.36 -23.83 5.97
CA ASP A 113 5.39 -22.53 5.32
C ASP A 113 4.82 -22.64 3.90
N GLY A 114 3.80 -21.86 3.61
CA GLY A 114 3.09 -21.93 2.33
C GLY A 114 1.99 -20.91 2.19
N LEU A 115 1.42 -20.85 0.99
CA LEU A 115 0.23 -20.07 0.69
C LEU A 115 -0.98 -21.01 0.73
N TYR A 116 -2.01 -20.61 1.47
CA TYR A 116 -3.22 -21.39 1.65
C TYR A 116 -4.45 -20.55 1.37
N THR A 117 -5.47 -21.17 0.79
CA THR A 117 -6.76 -20.53 0.56
C THR A 117 -7.64 -20.62 1.80
N GLY A 118 -8.49 -19.61 1.97
CA GLY A 118 -9.43 -19.55 3.07
C GLY A 118 -10.47 -18.47 2.87
N LYS A 119 -11.17 -18.17 3.95
CA LYS A 119 -12.22 -17.15 4.00
C LYS A 119 -11.98 -16.23 5.20
N VAL A 120 -12.18 -14.92 5.02
CA VAL A 120 -12.16 -13.97 6.13
C VAL A 120 -13.36 -14.26 7.05
N ASP A 121 -13.09 -14.48 8.32
CA ASP A 121 -14.08 -14.81 9.34
C ASP A 121 -14.34 -13.61 10.27
N ALA A 122 -13.30 -12.86 10.63
CA ALA A 122 -13.41 -11.62 11.38
C ALA A 122 -12.28 -10.64 11.01
N ILE A 123 -12.48 -9.37 11.36
CA ILE A 123 -11.54 -8.28 11.09
C ILE A 123 -11.09 -7.69 12.43
N ASP A 124 -9.78 -7.64 12.68
CA ASP A 124 -9.19 -6.97 13.82
C ASP A 124 -8.49 -5.69 13.35
N SER A 125 -9.21 -4.57 13.43
CA SER A 125 -8.72 -3.26 12.98
C SER A 125 -7.61 -2.70 13.87
N LEU A 126 -7.54 -3.08 15.14
CA LEU A 126 -6.55 -2.60 16.10
C LEU A 126 -5.19 -3.25 15.88
N ARG A 127 -5.18 -4.54 15.51
CA ARG A 127 -3.94 -5.30 15.25
C ARG A 127 -3.57 -5.36 13.77
N HIS A 128 -4.40 -4.78 12.90
CA HIS A 128 -4.25 -4.84 11.44
C HIS A 128 -4.14 -6.29 10.94
N CYS A 129 -5.03 -7.14 11.46
CA CYS A 129 -5.06 -8.56 11.15
C CYS A 129 -6.45 -8.99 10.70
N TYR A 130 -6.48 -10.02 9.86
CA TYR A 130 -7.69 -10.76 9.54
C TYR A 130 -7.69 -12.09 10.27
N ARG A 131 -8.83 -12.44 10.86
CA ARG A 131 -9.09 -13.81 11.29
C ARG A 131 -9.55 -14.58 10.07
N VAL A 132 -8.76 -15.55 9.64
CA VAL A 132 -8.98 -16.36 8.44
C VAL A 132 -9.29 -17.78 8.86
N THR A 133 -10.38 -18.34 8.35
CA THR A 133 -10.67 -19.76 8.42
C THR A 133 -10.19 -20.41 7.12
N PHE A 134 -9.21 -21.30 7.22
CA PHE A 134 -8.58 -21.94 6.07
C PHE A 134 -9.43 -23.11 5.55
N ASP A 135 -9.40 -23.33 4.23
CA ASP A 135 -10.10 -24.46 3.62
C ASP A 135 -9.45 -25.81 4.05
N LYS A 136 -8.15 -25.79 4.39
CA LYS A 136 -7.43 -26.95 4.94
C LYS A 136 -7.76 -27.10 6.45
N PRO A 137 -8.47 -28.17 6.88
CA PRO A 137 -8.94 -28.30 8.26
C PRO A 137 -7.81 -28.30 9.30
N THR A 138 -6.63 -28.82 8.93
CA THR A 138 -5.46 -28.89 9.82
C THR A 138 -4.91 -27.53 10.21
N LEU A 139 -5.23 -26.47 9.45
CA LEU A 139 -4.80 -25.09 9.76
C LEU A 139 -5.81 -24.35 10.63
N GLY A 140 -7.07 -24.77 10.63
CA GLY A 140 -8.15 -24.16 11.39
C GLY A 140 -8.32 -22.66 11.10
N THR A 141 -8.63 -21.91 12.14
CA THR A 141 -8.79 -20.45 12.09
C THR A 141 -7.57 -19.77 12.70
N ARG A 142 -7.02 -18.77 12.00
CA ARG A 142 -5.82 -18.04 12.47
C ARG A 142 -5.91 -16.55 12.22
N SER A 143 -5.24 -15.79 13.06
CA SER A 143 -5.02 -14.36 12.84
C SER A 143 -3.80 -14.17 11.94
N ILE A 144 -3.99 -13.50 10.81
CA ILE A 144 -2.97 -13.24 9.78
C ILE A 144 -2.89 -11.72 9.56
N PRO A 145 -1.69 -11.11 9.52
CA PRO A 145 -1.54 -9.69 9.21
C PRO A 145 -2.12 -9.34 7.83
N ASP A 146 -2.69 -8.15 7.71
CA ASP A 146 -3.26 -7.62 6.47
C ASP A 146 -2.33 -7.74 5.24
N TYR A 147 -1.04 -7.47 5.42
CA TYR A 147 -0.03 -7.54 4.36
C TYR A 147 0.37 -8.97 3.95
N GLU A 148 -0.12 -10.00 4.64
CA GLU A 148 0.06 -11.42 4.27
C GLU A 148 -1.22 -12.06 3.71
N VAL A 149 -2.28 -11.26 3.49
CA VAL A 149 -3.57 -11.70 2.96
C VAL A 149 -3.83 -11.04 1.61
N LEU A 150 -4.31 -11.82 0.63
CA LEU A 150 -4.70 -11.35 -0.69
C LEU A 150 -6.06 -11.91 -1.09
N SER A 151 -6.96 -11.06 -1.61
CA SER A 151 -8.23 -11.52 -2.17
C SER A 151 -8.01 -12.38 -3.42
N LEU A 152 -8.76 -13.47 -3.55
CA LEU A 152 -8.77 -14.29 -4.78
C LEU A 152 -9.53 -13.61 -5.93
N PHE A 153 -10.45 -12.71 -5.59
CA PHE A 153 -11.23 -11.93 -6.54
C PHE A 153 -10.78 -10.47 -6.54
N PRO A 154 -11.01 -9.72 -7.63
CA PRO A 154 -10.75 -8.29 -7.66
C PRO A 154 -11.41 -7.60 -6.47
N GLN A 155 -10.59 -6.88 -5.69
CA GLN A 155 -11.06 -6.10 -4.56
C GLN A 155 -11.41 -4.68 -5.00
N GLU A 156 -12.33 -4.04 -4.28
CA GLU A 156 -12.64 -2.63 -4.48
C GLU A 156 -11.41 -1.77 -4.19
N THR A 157 -11.20 -0.75 -5.01
CA THR A 157 -10.08 0.19 -4.85
C THR A 157 -10.55 1.62 -5.07
N ILE A 158 -9.97 2.56 -4.35
CA ILE A 158 -10.25 3.99 -4.48
C ILE A 158 -9.02 4.67 -5.12
N PRO A 159 -9.18 5.43 -6.22
CA PRO A 159 -8.06 6.17 -6.81
C PRO A 159 -7.60 7.29 -5.87
N LEU A 160 -6.30 7.60 -5.85
CA LEU A 160 -5.75 8.68 -5.02
C LEU A 160 -6.43 10.05 -5.24
N SER A 161 -6.92 10.31 -6.46
CA SER A 161 -7.65 11.53 -6.78
C SER A 161 -8.91 11.74 -5.95
N ALA A 162 -9.56 10.66 -5.50
CA ALA A 162 -10.76 10.73 -4.67
C ALA A 162 -10.49 11.13 -3.21
N TYR A 163 -9.24 11.00 -2.73
CA TYR A 163 -8.83 11.38 -1.38
C TYR A 163 -8.45 12.86 -1.23
N LYS A 164 -8.29 13.57 -2.35
CA LYS A 164 -7.99 15.00 -2.37
C LYS A 164 -9.21 15.75 -1.84
N THR A 165 -9.12 16.29 -0.62
CA THR A 165 -10.16 17.14 -0.04
C THR A 165 -10.55 18.25 -1.03
N GLN A 166 -11.73 18.15 -1.65
CA GLN A 166 -12.38 19.36 -2.13
C GLN A 166 -12.84 20.10 -0.88
N HIS A 167 -12.17 21.20 -0.52
CA HIS A 167 -12.76 22.22 0.32
C HIS A 167 -13.96 22.83 -0.43
N LYS A 168 -15.06 22.11 -0.50
CA LYS A 168 -16.40 22.67 -0.65
C LYS A 168 -17.20 22.23 0.55
N ALA A 169 -16.82 22.78 1.70
CA ALA A 169 -17.84 23.12 2.67
C ALA A 169 -18.81 24.06 1.96
N SER A 170 -19.89 23.50 1.38
CA SER A 170 -21.08 24.27 1.06
C SER A 170 -21.71 24.67 2.38
N ARG A 171 -21.11 25.66 3.05
CA ARG A 171 -21.83 26.47 4.02
C ARG A 171 -22.81 27.28 3.21
N ASN A 172 -24.01 26.75 3.00
CA ASN A 172 -25.27 27.49 3.05
C ASN A 172 -26.46 26.68 2.50
N LEU A 173 -27.56 26.79 3.25
CA LEU A 173 -28.97 26.72 2.84
C LEU A 173 -29.64 25.34 2.70
N PHE A 174 -29.67 24.58 3.80
CA PHE A 174 -30.86 23.76 4.12
C PHE A 174 -31.26 23.97 5.59
N MET A 175 -31.72 25.18 5.91
CA MET A 175 -32.64 25.39 7.01
C MET A 175 -33.88 26.05 6.41
N SER A 176 -34.94 25.25 6.29
CA SER A 176 -36.29 25.68 5.88
C SER A 176 -36.86 26.69 6.88
N PRO A 177 -37.62 27.72 6.45
CA PRO A 177 -38.27 28.63 7.37
C PRO A 177 -39.58 28.02 7.87
N ALA A 178 -39.65 27.64 9.14
CA ALA A 178 -40.90 27.34 9.83
C ALA A 178 -41.00 28.22 11.08
N ARG A 179 -41.67 29.37 10.95
CA ARG A 179 -43.03 29.63 11.47
C ARG A 179 -43.14 29.51 13.00
N LEU A 180 -43.04 30.68 13.64
CA LEU A 180 -44.11 31.28 14.44
C LEU A 180 -44.97 30.27 15.25
N LEU A 181 -44.63 30.06 16.51
CA LEU A 181 -45.63 29.78 17.55
C LEU A 181 -45.43 30.74 18.71
N ALA A 182 -46.45 31.56 18.87
CA ALA A 182 -46.66 32.50 19.96
C ALA A 182 -46.54 31.79 21.32
N GLN A 183 -45.82 32.42 22.25
CA GLN A 183 -46.01 32.13 23.66
C GLN A 183 -47.04 33.13 24.18
N SER A 184 -48.28 32.64 24.31
CA SER A 184 -49.24 33.14 25.27
C SER A 184 -49.28 32.18 26.47
N ALA A 185 -49.62 32.75 27.63
CA ALA A 185 -50.04 32.14 28.89
C ALA A 185 -48.99 32.03 30.02
N LEU A 186 -49.12 33.00 30.95
CA LEU A 186 -49.41 32.81 32.38
C LEU A 186 -48.48 31.90 33.20
N GLN A 187 -47.63 32.51 34.03
CA GLN A 187 -47.83 32.69 35.48
C GLN A 187 -46.68 33.51 36.08
#